data_AF-C3RUH6-F1
#
_entry.id   AF-C3RUH6-F1
#
_cell.length_a   1.000
_cell.length_b   1.000
_cell.length_c   1.000
_cell.angle_alpha   90.00
_cell.angle_beta   90.00
_cell.angle_gamma   90.00
#
_symmetry.space_group_name_H-M   'P 1'
#
loop_
_entity.id
_entity.type
_entity.pdbx_description
1 polymer ?
#
loop_
_entity_poly.entity_id
_entity_poly.type
_entity_poly.pdbx_seq_one_letter_code
_entity_poly.pdbx_strand_id
1 'polypeptide(L)'
;VRALAQELMAEQDRRWHQLKQELAQNGIAFTDGSDLLPHEKSWLDQRFLEQILPVVTPIAIDPAHPFPFIPNRGFIICLELKRRKDGGQMNALIPI
;
A
#
# COMPACT_ATOMS: atom_id res chain seq x y z
N VAL A 1 10.09 -24.20 13.49
CA VAL A 1 9.81 -22.73 13.55
C VAL A 1 9.10 -22.22 12.29
N ARG A 2 9.67 -22.34 11.08
CA ARG A 2 9.03 -21.82 9.84
C ARG A 2 7.63 -22.40 9.56
N ALA A 3 7.46 -23.72 9.65
CA ALA A 3 6.16 -24.37 9.45
C ALA A 3 5.10 -23.87 10.44
N LEU A 4 5.45 -23.83 11.74
CA LEU A 4 4.57 -23.29 12.78
C LEU A 4 4.20 -21.82 12.54
N ALA A 5 5.14 -20.99 12.08
CA ALA A 5 4.85 -19.61 11.74
C ALA A 5 3.85 -19.50 10.58
N GLN A 6 3.98 -20.36 9.55
CA GLN A 6 3.02 -20.40 8.44
C GLN A 6 1.63 -20.84 8.90
N GLU A 7 1.54 -21.82 9.80
CA GLU A 7 0.26 -22.25 10.39
C GLU A 7 -0.42 -21.13 11.17
N LEU A 8 0.35 -20.39 11.98
CA LEU A 8 -0.17 -19.24 12.74
C LEU A 8 -0.60 -18.09 11.83
N MET A 9 0.14 -17.81 10.75
CA MET A 9 -0.26 -16.81 9.76
C MET A 9 -1.56 -17.22 9.05
N ALA A 10 -1.72 -18.49 8.69
CA ALA A 10 -2.95 -18.99 8.09
C ALA A 10 -4.15 -18.95 9.05
N GLU A 11 -3.95 -19.16 10.36
CA GLU A 11 -4.99 -18.93 11.36
C GLU A 11 -5.32 -17.44 11.50
N GLN A 12 -4.31 -16.56 11.52
CA GLN A 12 -4.52 -15.12 11.56
C GLN A 12 -5.36 -14.63 10.38
N ASP A 13 -5.04 -15.09 9.16
CA ASP A 13 -5.80 -14.75 7.96
C ASP A 13 -7.25 -15.24 8.04
N ARG A 14 -7.48 -16.45 8.54
CA ARG A 14 -8.85 -16.97 8.75
C ARG A 14 -9.63 -16.11 9.74
N ARG A 15 -9.02 -15.75 10.88
CA ARG A 15 -9.65 -14.87 11.88
C ARG A 15 -9.92 -13.47 11.34
N TRP A 16 -9.01 -12.94 10.53
CA TRP A 16 -9.20 -11.65 9.88
C TRP A 16 -10.43 -11.65 8.94
N HIS A 17 -10.61 -12.70 8.14
CA HIS A 17 -11.79 -12.82 7.28
C HIS A 17 -13.09 -12.92 8.08
N GLN A 18 -13.10 -13.73 9.14
CA GLN A 18 -14.26 -13.84 10.04
C GLN A 18 -14.60 -12.47 10.66
N LEU A 19 -13.60 -11.77 11.20
CA LEU A 19 -13.80 -10.47 11.85
C LEU A 19 -14.32 -9.42 10.88
N LYS A 20 -13.81 -9.37 9.64
CA LYS A 20 -14.34 -8.44 8.62
C LYS A 20 -15.83 -8.65 8.36
N GLN A 21 -16.30 -9.90 8.34
CA GLN A 21 -17.72 -10.22 8.14
C GLN A 21 -18.56 -9.82 9.35
N GLU A 22 -18.09 -10.13 10.57
CA GLU A 22 -18.77 -9.75 11.82
C GLU A 22 -18.87 -8.23 11.96
N LEU A 23 -17.81 -7.49 11.62
CA LEU A 23 -17.80 -6.03 11.61
C LEU A 23 -18.81 -5.48 10.60
N ALA A 24 -18.87 -6.05 9.39
CA ALA A 24 -19.81 -5.61 8.35
C ALA A 24 -21.27 -5.78 8.79
N GLN A 25 -21.60 -6.87 9.50
CA GLN A 25 -22.93 -7.08 10.08
C GLN A 25 -23.30 -6.02 11.12
N ASN A 26 -22.30 -5.38 11.74
CA ASN A 26 -22.47 -4.29 12.69
C ASN A 26 -22.30 -2.90 12.03
N GLY A 27 -22.32 -2.82 10.70
CA GLY A 27 -22.23 -1.57 9.95
C GLY A 27 -20.81 -1.00 9.84
N ILE A 28 -19.77 -1.77 10.17
CA ILE A 28 -18.38 -1.37 10.04
C ILE A 28 -17.77 -2.14 8.85
N ALA A 29 -17.56 -1.45 7.74
CA ALA A 29 -17.01 -2.06 6.52
C ALA A 29 -15.58 -1.59 6.25
N PHE A 30 -14.76 -2.52 5.76
CA PHE A 30 -13.52 -2.19 5.04
C PHE A 30 -13.88 -2.13 3.57
N THR A 31 -13.67 -0.97 2.94
CA THR A 31 -14.01 -0.73 1.54
C THR A 31 -12.76 -0.69 0.67
N ASP A 32 -12.90 -1.18 -0.55
CA ASP A 32 -11.92 -1.03 -1.61
C ASP A 32 -12.32 0.11 -2.56
N GLY A 33 -11.39 0.52 -3.43
CA GLY A 33 -11.65 1.62 -4.37
C GLY A 33 -12.84 1.39 -5.31
N SER A 34 -13.24 0.13 -5.52
CA SER A 34 -14.44 -0.25 -6.30
C SER A 34 -15.75 0.04 -5.58
N ASP A 35 -15.75 0.14 -4.26
CA ASP A 35 -16.95 0.29 -3.43
C ASP A 35 -17.34 1.75 -3.22
N LEU A 36 -16.47 2.68 -3.65
CA LEU A 36 -16.62 4.11 -3.45
C LEU A 36 -17.62 4.72 -4.42
N LEU A 37 -18.53 5.53 -3.88
CA LEU A 37 -19.39 6.41 -4.65
C LEU A 37 -18.57 7.53 -5.31
N PRO A 38 -19.04 8.11 -6.43
CA PRO A 38 -18.28 9.13 -7.15
C PRO A 38 -17.86 10.34 -6.29
N HIS A 39 -18.70 10.75 -5.33
CA HIS A 39 -18.40 11.87 -4.45
C HIS A 39 -17.36 11.52 -3.38
N GLU A 40 -17.35 10.28 -2.87
CA GLU A 40 -16.34 9.78 -1.93
C GLU A 40 -14.97 9.70 -2.60
N LYS A 41 -14.95 9.26 -3.87
CA LYS A 41 -13.75 9.26 -4.68
C LYS A 41 -13.20 10.67 -4.89
N SER A 42 -14.04 11.63 -5.29
CA SER A 42 -13.62 13.03 -5.43
C SER A 42 -13.07 13.61 -4.12
N TRP A 43 -13.70 13.27 -2.99
CA TRP A 43 -13.21 13.68 -1.67
C TRP A 43 -11.83 13.06 -1.35
N LEU A 44 -11.63 11.77 -1.62
CA LEU A 44 -10.34 11.10 -1.44
C LEU A 44 -9.26 11.66 -2.37
N ASP A 45 -9.60 11.98 -3.62
CA ASP A 45 -8.66 12.60 -4.57
C ASP A 45 -8.18 13.95 -4.06
N GLN A 46 -9.10 14.80 -3.57
CA GLN A 46 -8.74 16.08 -2.95
C GLN A 46 -7.87 15.87 -1.71
N ARG A 47 -8.27 14.96 -0.81
CA ARG A 47 -7.53 14.62 0.41
C ARG A 47 -6.12 14.10 0.09
N PHE A 48 -5.98 13.33 -0.99
CA PHE A 48 -4.69 12.84 -1.45
C PHE A 48 -3.80 13.99 -1.89
N LEU A 49 -4.30 14.85 -2.79
CA LEU A 49 -3.53 15.97 -3.34
C LEU A 49 -3.11 16.99 -2.28
N GLU A 50 -4.00 17.31 -1.34
CA GLU A 50 -3.76 18.38 -0.36
C GLU A 50 -2.94 17.91 0.85
N GLN A 51 -3.04 16.64 1.24
CA GLN A 51 -2.53 16.20 2.54
C GLN A 51 -1.65 14.95 2.50
N ILE A 52 -1.74 14.10 1.46
CA ILE A 52 -0.92 12.88 1.35
C ILE A 52 0.26 13.11 0.39
N LEU A 53 -0.02 13.56 -0.83
CA LEU A 53 0.99 13.79 -1.86
C LEU A 53 2.13 14.72 -1.40
N PRO A 54 1.89 15.82 -0.65
CA PRO A 54 2.97 16.72 -0.24
C PRO A 54 4.00 16.09 0.71
N VAL A 55 3.63 15.02 1.43
CA VAL A 55 4.52 14.33 2.37
C VAL A 55 5.12 13.04 1.79
N VAL A 56 4.59 12.56 0.66
CA VAL A 56 5.13 11.42 -0.07
C VAL A 56 6.33 11.87 -0.89
N THR A 57 7.52 11.41 -0.51
CA THR A 57 8.77 11.67 -1.26
C THR A 57 9.27 10.38 -1.91
N PRO A 58 9.06 10.20 -3.24
CA PRO A 58 9.59 9.04 -3.95
C PRO A 58 11.13 9.04 -3.97
N ILE A 59 11.71 7.87 -3.77
CA ILE A 59 13.16 7.65 -3.83
C ILE A 59 13.45 6.80 -5.05
N ALA A 60 14.18 7.35 -6.03
CA ALA A 60 14.60 6.59 -7.20
C ALA A 60 15.68 5.56 -6.81
N ILE A 61 15.61 4.38 -7.42
CA ILE A 61 16.62 3.33 -7.26
C ILE A 61 17.43 3.26 -8.54
N ASP A 62 18.71 3.60 -8.43
CA ASP A 62 19.67 3.49 -9.52
C ASP A 62 21.04 2.99 -9.01
N PRO A 63 21.87 2.37 -9.88
CA PRO A 63 23.16 1.81 -9.46
C PRO A 63 24.22 2.83 -9.05
N ALA A 64 24.05 4.12 -9.37
CA ALA A 64 25.04 5.16 -9.10
C ALA A 64 24.97 5.69 -7.65
N HIS A 65 23.92 5.34 -6.90
CA HIS A 65 23.72 5.75 -5.51
C HIS A 65 23.56 4.52 -4.59
N PRO A 66 23.96 4.62 -3.29
CA PRO A 66 23.69 3.57 -2.33
C PRO A 66 22.19 3.26 -2.19
N PHE A 67 21.86 2.00 -1.94
CA PHE A 67 20.49 1.60 -1.68
C PHE A 67 19.93 2.35 -0.46
N PRO A 68 18.69 2.88 -0.52
CA PRO A 68 18.14 3.69 0.56
C PRO A 68 17.90 2.85 1.83
N PHE A 69 18.00 3.51 2.97
CA PHE A 69 17.69 2.91 4.25
C PHE A 69 16.20 2.58 4.37
N ILE A 70 15.88 1.34 4.76
CA ILE A 70 14.52 0.88 5.03
C ILE A 70 14.37 0.70 6.55
N PRO A 71 13.54 1.51 7.23
CA PRO A 71 13.33 1.35 8.66
C PRO A 71 12.67 0.01 8.97
N ASN A 72 13.13 -0.65 10.04
CA ASN A 72 12.51 -1.87 10.51
C ASN A 72 11.03 -1.60 10.88
N ARG A 73 10.13 -2.48 10.44
CA ARG A 73 8.67 -2.33 10.57
C ARG A 73 8.04 -1.14 9.81
N GLY A 74 8.80 -0.44 8.97
CA GLY A 74 8.25 0.57 8.06
C GLY A 74 7.54 -0.07 6.87
N PHE A 75 6.53 0.62 6.33
CA PHE A 75 5.89 0.22 5.09
C PHE A 75 6.51 0.98 3.92
N ILE A 76 6.75 0.26 2.83
CA ILE A 76 7.28 0.85 1.60
C ILE A 76 6.51 0.27 0.42
N ILE A 77 6.08 1.14 -0.48
CA ILE A 77 5.56 0.76 -1.78
C ILE A 77 6.72 0.74 -2.77
N CYS A 78 6.98 -0.42 -3.37
CA CYS A 78 7.93 -0.56 -4.47
C CYS A 78 7.20 -0.34 -5.80
N LEU A 79 7.72 0.56 -6.62
CA LEU A 79 7.15 0.92 -7.91
C LEU A 79 8.12 0.57 -9.03
N GLU A 80 7.59 -0.04 -10.10
CA GLU A 80 8.26 -0.12 -11.39
C GLU A 80 7.62 0.90 -12.34
N LEU A 81 8.43 1.83 -12.85
CA LEU A 81 8.00 2.93 -13.69
C LEU A 81 8.54 2.73 -15.10
N LYS A 82 7.66 2.87 -16.10
CA LYS A 82 8.03 2.87 -17.51
C LYS A 82 7.96 4.27 -18.09
N ARG A 83 9.08 4.74 -18.62
CA ARG A 83 9.17 6.04 -19.27
C ARG A 83 8.43 6.01 -20.60
N ARG A 84 7.48 6.92 -20.79
CA ARG A 84 6.62 6.93 -22.00
C ARG A 84 7.37 7.20 -23.31
N LYS A 85 8.48 7.94 -23.27
CA LYS A 85 9.19 8.40 -24.49
C LYS A 85 10.01 7.32 -25.18
N ASP A 86 10.64 6.43 -24.41
CA ASP A 86 11.65 5.47 -24.89
C ASP A 86 11.46 4.06 -24.31
N GLY A 87 10.49 3.87 -23.42
CA GLY A 87 10.22 2.60 -22.77
C GLY A 87 11.22 2.23 -21.66
N GLY A 88 12.16 3.11 -21.30
CA GLY A 88 13.12 2.85 -20.23
C GLY A 88 12.43 2.60 -18.89
N GLN A 89 12.94 1.63 -18.13
CA GLN A 89 12.43 1.27 -16.80
C GLN A 89 13.17 2.04 -15.70
N MET A 90 12.49 2.28 -14.59
CA MET A 90 13.04 2.86 -13.37
C MET A 90 12.30 2.29 -12.18
N ASN A 91 13.04 1.86 -11.15
CA ASN A 91 12.43 1.47 -9.89
C ASN A 91 12.40 2.66 -8.94
N ALA A 92 11.35 2.77 -8.15
CA ALA A 92 11.22 3.79 -7.11
C ALA A 92 10.61 3.19 -5.85
N LEU A 93 10.93 3.78 -4.71
CA LEU A 93 10.35 3.45 -3.42
C LEU A 93 9.54 4.63 -2.91
N ILE A 94 8.38 4.35 -2.31
CA ILE A 94 7.60 5.32 -1.54
C ILE A 94 7.49 4.81 -0.11
N PRO A 95 8.18 5.42 0.86
CA PRO A 95 7.94 5.17 2.27
C PRO A 95 6.54 5.65 2.67
N ILE A 96 5.82 4.85 3.47
CA ILE A 96 4.47 5.12 4.00
C ILE A 96 4.51 5.13 5.52
#